data_AF-A0A961GDU9-F1
#
_entry.id   AF-A0A961GDU9-F1
#
_cell.length_a   1.000
_cell.length_b   1.000
_cell.length_c   1.000
_cell.angle_alpha   90.00
_cell.angle_beta   90.00
_cell.angle_gamma   90.00
#
_symmetry.space_group_name_H-M   'P 1'
#
loop_
_entity.id
_entity.type
_entity.pdbx_description
1 polymer ?
#
loop_
_entity_poly.entity_id
_entity_poly.type
_entity_poly.pdbx_seq_one_letter_code
_entity_poly.pdbx_strand_id
1 'polypeptide(L)'
;KLAYTILAASLAYQFRLQWGVRHSRDFRFALIDEAFGRGSDASTRYALDLFRRLGLQLLVVTPLQKVHVIEPFVRAVGYVENRSGDRSHLRTLTIEDYHAEREAYLAAKVPGHHA
;
A
#
# COMPACT_ATOMS: atom_id res chain seq x y z
N LYS A 1 -2.91 -6.33 -16.40
CA LYS A 1 -3.30 -5.04 -17.02
C LYS A 1 -4.81 -4.98 -17.28
N LEU A 2 -5.39 -5.88 -18.08
CA LEU A 2 -6.83 -5.88 -18.41
C LEU A 2 -7.77 -5.87 -17.18
N ALA A 3 -7.53 -6.74 -16.19
CA ALA A 3 -8.35 -6.83 -14.99
C ALA A 3 -8.41 -5.51 -14.17
N TYR A 4 -7.29 -4.79 -14.06
CA TYR A 4 -7.25 -3.50 -13.37
C TYR A 4 -7.97 -2.39 -14.15
N THR A 5 -7.88 -2.42 -15.48
CA THR A 5 -8.62 -1.50 -16.34
C THR A 5 -10.12 -1.74 -16.27
N ILE A 6 -10.55 -3.01 -16.26
CA ILE A 6 -11.95 -3.39 -16.05
C ILE A 6 -12.41 -2.88 -14.69
N LEU A 7 -11.66 -3.16 -13.61
CA LEU A 7 -12.00 -2.72 -12.27
C LEU A 7 -12.09 -1.19 -12.15
N ALA A 8 -11.19 -0.44 -12.80
CA ALA A 8 -11.26 1.02 -12.83
C ALA A 8 -12.44 1.55 -13.64
N ALA A 9 -12.78 0.93 -14.76
CA ALA A 9 -13.98 1.26 -15.53
C ALA A 9 -15.25 1.00 -14.70
N SER A 10 -15.31 -0.13 -14.00
CA SER A 10 -16.39 -0.48 -13.08
C SER A 10 -16.53 0.54 -11.95
N LEU A 11 -15.44 0.93 -11.31
CA LEU A 11 -15.44 1.91 -10.22
C LEU A 11 -15.79 3.32 -10.74
N ALA A 12 -15.25 3.74 -11.88
CA ALA A 12 -15.60 5.02 -12.49
C ALA A 12 -17.09 5.10 -12.86
N TYR A 13 -17.64 4.01 -13.39
CA TYR A 13 -19.06 3.89 -13.72
C TYR A 13 -19.94 3.91 -12.46
N GLN A 14 -19.62 3.06 -11.47
CA GLN A 14 -20.46 2.84 -10.28
C GLN A 14 -20.46 4.05 -9.34
N PHE A 15 -19.33 4.77 -9.23
CA PHE A 15 -19.21 5.93 -8.36
C PHE A 15 -19.37 7.27 -9.10
N ARG A 16 -19.75 7.25 -10.40
CA ARG A 16 -19.81 8.42 -11.29
C ARG A 16 -18.62 9.37 -11.08
N LEU A 17 -17.43 8.81 -10.97
CA LEU A 17 -16.23 9.56 -10.57
C LEU A 17 -15.96 10.65 -11.61
N GLN A 18 -16.23 11.90 -11.23
CA GLN A 18 -15.78 13.04 -12.01
C GLN A 18 -14.27 13.16 -11.84
N TRP A 19 -13.54 12.98 -12.94
CA TRP A 19 -12.10 13.17 -12.98
C TRP A 19 -11.75 14.61 -12.60
N GLY A 20 -10.86 14.80 -11.63
CA GLY A 20 -10.34 16.12 -11.25
C GLY A 20 -11.03 16.84 -10.08
N VAL A 21 -11.96 16.21 -9.37
CA VAL A 21 -12.57 16.81 -8.17
C VAL A 21 -11.62 16.73 -6.98
N ARG A 22 -11.03 17.88 -6.58
CA ARG A 22 -10.06 17.98 -5.46
C ARG A 22 -10.67 17.68 -4.07
N HIS A 23 -11.96 17.91 -3.89
CA HIS A 23 -12.68 17.61 -2.66
C HIS A 23 -14.08 17.09 -3.01
N SER A 24 -14.18 15.78 -3.18
CA SER A 24 -15.44 15.07 -3.18
C SER A 24 -15.97 14.98 -1.74
N ARG A 25 -17.25 15.31 -1.50
CA ARG A 25 -17.91 15.01 -0.22
C ARG A 25 -18.22 13.52 -0.04
N ASP A 26 -17.94 12.72 -1.06
CA ASP A 26 -18.17 11.27 -1.06
C ASP A 26 -17.02 10.53 -0.39
N PHE A 27 -17.35 9.59 0.49
CA PHE A 27 -16.40 8.63 1.04
C PHE A 27 -16.12 7.54 0.00
N ARG A 28 -14.88 7.51 -0.49
CA ARG A 28 -14.43 6.63 -1.57
C ARG A 28 -13.33 5.73 -1.06
N PHE A 29 -13.70 4.56 -0.57
CA PHE A 29 -12.79 3.63 0.09
C PHE A 29 -12.82 2.24 -0.56
N ALA A 30 -11.65 1.63 -0.74
CA ALA A 30 -11.53 0.25 -1.21
C ALA A 30 -10.56 -0.53 -0.35
N LEU A 31 -10.99 -1.73 0.06
CA LEU A 31 -10.16 -2.75 0.69
C LEU A 31 -9.72 -3.76 -0.36
N ILE A 32 -8.43 -4.08 -0.40
CA ILE A 32 -7.88 -5.12 -1.27
C ILE A 32 -7.20 -6.14 -0.38
N ASP A 33 -7.81 -7.30 -0.23
CA ASP A 33 -7.22 -8.45 0.43
C ASP A 33 -6.35 -9.26 -0.53
N GLU A 34 -5.31 -9.90 0.01
CA GLU A 34 -4.25 -10.59 -0.74
C GLU A 34 -3.71 -9.80 -1.93
N ALA A 35 -3.61 -8.49 -1.75
CA ALA A 35 -3.33 -7.59 -2.85
C ALA A 35 -1.97 -7.88 -3.48
N PHE A 36 -1.92 -7.88 -4.81
CA PHE A 36 -0.68 -7.91 -5.58
C PHE A 36 0.19 -9.17 -5.40
N GLY A 37 -0.30 -10.21 -4.71
CA GLY A 37 0.46 -11.44 -4.43
C GLY A 37 0.93 -12.19 -5.69
N ARG A 38 0.20 -12.06 -6.81
CA ARG A 38 0.54 -12.69 -8.11
C ARG A 38 0.85 -11.68 -9.22
N GLY A 39 0.86 -10.38 -8.91
CA GLY A 39 1.11 -9.32 -9.89
C GLY A 39 2.60 -9.03 -10.06
N SER A 40 3.02 -8.70 -11.28
CA SER A 40 4.34 -8.09 -11.49
C SER A 40 4.40 -6.70 -10.85
N ASP A 41 5.58 -6.25 -10.43
CA ASP A 41 5.73 -4.95 -9.77
C ASP A 41 5.22 -3.80 -10.65
N ALA A 42 5.45 -3.88 -11.96
CA ALA A 42 4.91 -2.92 -12.93
C ALA A 42 3.37 -2.90 -12.97
N SER A 43 2.73 -4.06 -12.83
CA SER A 43 1.27 -4.15 -12.80
C SER A 43 0.70 -3.58 -11.49
N THR A 44 1.37 -3.84 -10.37
CA THR A 44 1.03 -3.30 -9.06
C THR A 44 1.12 -1.78 -9.03
N ARG A 45 2.22 -1.21 -9.52
CA ARG A 45 2.40 0.26 -9.62
C ARG A 45 1.30 0.89 -10.48
N TYR A 46 1.01 0.30 -11.64
CA TYR A 46 -0.06 0.77 -12.51
C TYR A 46 -1.42 0.79 -11.80
N ALA A 47 -1.76 -0.25 -11.05
CA ALA A 47 -3.01 -0.32 -10.30
C ALA A 47 -3.08 0.75 -9.18
N LEU A 48 -2.00 0.93 -8.42
CA LEU A 48 -1.93 1.95 -7.36
C LEU A 48 -2.04 3.37 -7.92
N ASP A 49 -1.37 3.66 -9.04
CA ASP A 49 -1.51 4.94 -9.74
C ASP A 49 -2.94 5.19 -10.24
N LEU A 50 -3.59 4.15 -10.73
CA LEU A 50 -4.96 4.22 -11.20
C LEU A 50 -5.92 4.56 -10.05
N PHE A 51 -5.81 3.89 -8.91
CA PHE A 51 -6.62 4.18 -7.72
C PHE A 51 -6.41 5.60 -7.19
N ARG A 52 -5.16 6.08 -7.19
CA ARG A 52 -4.83 7.47 -6.85
C ARG A 52 -5.52 8.47 -7.78
N ARG A 53 -5.49 8.23 -9.09
CA ARG A 53 -6.16 9.08 -10.09
C ARG A 53 -7.68 9.07 -9.95
N LEU A 54 -8.26 7.94 -9.53
CA LEU A 54 -9.68 7.81 -9.24
C LEU A 54 -10.10 8.45 -7.91
N GLY A 55 -9.13 8.90 -7.09
CA GLY A 55 -9.40 9.53 -5.79
C GLY A 55 -9.93 8.56 -4.75
N LEU A 56 -9.50 7.29 -4.80
CA LEU A 56 -9.89 6.26 -3.83
C LEU A 56 -8.89 6.22 -2.67
N GLN A 57 -9.40 6.20 -1.44
CA GLN A 57 -8.65 5.82 -0.26
C GLN A 57 -8.53 4.29 -0.22
N LEU A 58 -7.31 3.78 -0.05
CA LEU A 58 -7.05 2.34 -0.09
C LEU A 58 -6.63 1.81 1.28
N LEU A 59 -7.13 0.62 1.61
CA LEU A 59 -6.52 -0.28 2.60
C LEU A 59 -6.08 -1.56 1.88
N VAL A 60 -4.80 -1.87 1.99
CA VAL A 60 -4.18 -2.99 1.28
C VAL A 60 -3.72 -4.01 2.31
N VAL A 61 -4.24 -5.23 2.23
CA VAL A 61 -3.83 -6.35 3.07
C VAL A 61 -3.06 -7.32 2.18
N THR A 62 -1.79 -7.56 2.51
CA THR A 62 -0.91 -8.41 1.70
C THR A 62 0.21 -8.99 2.56
N PRO A 63 0.71 -10.20 2.25
CA PRO A 63 1.94 -10.71 2.85
C PRO A 63 3.14 -9.78 2.57
N LEU A 64 4.16 -9.84 3.45
CA LEU A 64 5.34 -8.96 3.47
C LEU A 64 6.14 -8.83 2.15
N GLN A 65 5.92 -9.72 1.18
CA GLN A 65 6.75 -9.89 -0.01
C GLN A 65 6.68 -8.72 -1.01
N LYS A 66 5.71 -7.80 -0.89
CA LYS A 66 5.50 -6.69 -1.84
C LYS A 66 5.54 -5.28 -1.22
N VAL A 67 5.98 -5.15 0.03
CA VAL A 67 5.97 -3.86 0.74
C VAL A 67 6.70 -2.77 -0.04
N HIS A 68 7.89 -3.04 -0.60
CA HIS A 68 8.68 -2.06 -1.35
C HIS A 68 7.99 -1.46 -2.59
N VAL A 69 7.04 -2.19 -3.21
CA VAL A 69 6.29 -1.69 -4.38
C VAL A 69 5.14 -0.78 -3.95
N ILE A 70 4.56 -1.06 -2.78
CA ILE A 70 3.36 -0.41 -2.25
C ILE A 70 3.74 0.79 -1.36
N GLU A 71 4.90 0.73 -0.71
CA GLU A 71 5.49 1.73 0.18
C GLU A 71 5.36 3.17 -0.36
N PRO A 72 5.65 3.49 -1.64
CA PRO A 72 5.53 4.86 -2.15
C PRO A 72 4.09 5.40 -2.25
N PHE A 73 3.09 4.54 -2.09
CA PHE A 73 1.68 4.86 -2.30
C PHE A 73 0.87 4.88 -0.99
N VAL A 74 1.49 4.58 0.15
CA VAL A 74 0.81 4.46 1.45
C VAL A 74 1.29 5.51 2.43
N ARG A 75 0.40 5.93 3.33
CA ARG A 75 0.70 6.89 4.40
C ARG A 75 1.12 6.21 5.71
N ALA A 76 0.68 4.99 5.90
CA ALA A 76 0.92 4.21 7.10
C ALA A 76 0.99 2.73 6.74
N VAL A 77 1.74 1.97 7.53
CA VAL A 77 1.89 0.53 7.41
C VAL A 77 1.50 -0.10 8.74
N GLY A 78 0.64 -1.12 8.68
CA GLY A 78 0.28 -1.95 9.82
C GLY A 78 0.93 -3.32 9.71
N TYR A 79 1.82 -3.66 10.64
CA TYR A 79 2.39 -4.98 10.77
C TYR A 79 1.54 -5.80 11.73
N VAL A 80 0.97 -6.90 11.23
CA VAL A 80 0.27 -7.87 12.05
C VAL A 80 1.22 -9.02 12.34
N GLU A 81 1.48 -9.28 13.62
CA GLU A 81 2.26 -10.42 14.08
C GLU A 81 1.41 -11.29 15.01
N ASN A 82 1.58 -12.61 14.93
CA ASN A 82 0.99 -13.54 15.88
C ASN A 82 2.10 -14.49 16.35
N ARG A 83 2.84 -14.09 17.40
CA ARG A 83 4.06 -14.78 17.85
C ARG A 83 3.76 -16.12 18.52
N SER A 84 2.66 -16.18 19.28
CA SER A 84 2.27 -17.33 20.11
C SER A 84 1.15 -18.16 19.49
N GLY A 85 0.60 -17.75 18.35
CA GLY A 85 -0.51 -18.42 17.66
C GLY A 85 -1.90 -18.09 18.22
N ASP A 86 -1.98 -17.59 19.45
CA ASP A 86 -3.24 -17.33 20.17
C ASP A 86 -3.75 -15.87 20.05
N ARG A 87 -2.88 -14.91 19.69
CA ARG A 87 -3.21 -13.48 19.68
C ARG A 87 -2.47 -12.73 18.58
N SER A 88 -3.24 -11.99 17.78
CA SER A 88 -2.69 -11.06 16.80
C SER A 88 -2.37 -9.71 17.45
N HIS A 89 -1.16 -9.21 17.23
CA HIS A 89 -0.71 -7.90 17.61
C HIS A 89 -0.55 -7.04 16.36
N LEU A 90 -1.15 -5.85 16.36
CA LEU A 90 -1.01 -4.86 15.29
C LEU A 90 -0.07 -3.75 15.76
N ARG A 91 1.01 -3.55 15.02
CA ARG A 91 1.89 -2.40 15.15
C ARG A 91 1.72 -1.50 13.93
N THR A 92 1.22 -0.29 14.15
CA THR A 92 1.04 0.71 13.08
C THR A 92 2.15 1.74 13.14
N LEU A 93 2.72 2.05 11.98
CA LEU A 93 3.74 3.08 11.79
C LEU A 93 3.27 4.03 10.68
N THR A 94 3.60 5.31 10.81
CA THR A 94 3.54 6.20 9.64
C THR A 94 4.62 5.78 8.64
N ILE A 95 4.49 6.20 7.39
CA ILE A 95 5.51 5.91 6.38
C ILE A 95 6.83 6.61 6.75
N GLU A 96 6.75 7.78 7.38
CA GLU A 96 7.88 8.54 7.91
C GLU A 96 8.60 7.76 9.03
N ASP A 97 7.87 7.24 10.01
CA ASP A 97 8.45 6.41 11.09
C ASP A 97 9.10 5.14 10.52
N TYR A 98 8.44 4.50 9.56
CA TYR A 98 8.97 3.32 8.89
C TYR A 98 10.30 3.61 8.17
N HIS A 99 10.41 4.74 7.48
CA HIS A 99 11.67 5.13 6.83
C HIS A 99 12.78 5.38 7.85
N ALA A 100 12.49 6.10 8.94
CA ALA A 100 13.46 6.38 10.00
C ALA A 100 13.96 5.08 10.67
N GLU A 101 13.07 4.15 10.99
CA GLU A 101 13.44 2.85 11.55
C GLU A 101 14.28 2.02 10.58
N ARG A 102 13.94 2.04 9.29
CA ARG A 102 14.71 1.33 8.26
C ARG A 102 16.12 1.90 8.12
N GLU A 103 16.27 3.21 8.12
CA GLU A 103 17.58 3.87 8.05
C GLU A 103 18.44 3.53 9.28
N ALA A 104 17.87 3.61 10.48
CA ALA A 104 18.55 3.22 11.71
C ALA A 104 18.99 1.75 11.69
N TYR A 105 18.12 0.85 11.20
CA TYR A 105 18.44 -0.57 11.06
C TYR A 105 19.60 -0.80 10.08
N LEU A 106 19.58 -0.13 8.93
CA LEU A 106 20.65 -0.26 7.92
C LEU A 106 21.97 0.30 8.45
N ALA A 107 21.96 1.44 9.12
CA ALA A 107 23.15 2.05 9.74
C ALA A 107 23.76 1.14 10.82
N ALA A 108 22.94 0.51 11.66
CA ALA A 108 23.40 -0.43 12.68
C ALA A 108 23.97 -1.74 12.10
N LYS A 109 23.65 -2.07 10.84
CA LYS A 109 24.04 -3.32 10.19
C LYS A 109 25.28 -3.20 9.30
N VAL A 110 25.81 -1.99 9.09
CA VAL A 110 27.11 -1.78 8.44
C VAL A 110 28.20 -1.93 9.50
N PRO A 111 28.97 -3.04 9.54
CA PRO A 111 30.14 -3.13 10.41
C PRO A 111 31.19 -2.16 9.84
N GLY A 112 31.80 -1.36 10.71
CA GLY A 112 32.86 -0.44 10.31
C GLY A 112 33.95 -1.15 9.53
N HIS A 113 34.21 -0.65 8.32
CA HIS A 113 35.54 -0.63 7.73
C HIS A 113 36.40 0.22 8.68
N HIS A 114 36.94 -0.39 9.73
CA HIS A 114 38.01 0.22 10.51
C HIS A 114 39.29 0.14 9.67
N ALA A 115 39.94 1.30 9.59
CA ALA A 115 41.13 1.61 8.82
C ALA A 115 42.31 0.64 9.02
#